data_AF-A0A3A0CCW4-F1
#
_entry.id   AF-A0A3A0CCW4-F1
#
_cell.length_a   1.000
_cell.length_b   1.000
_cell.length_c   1.000
_cell.angle_alpha   90.00
_cell.angle_beta   90.00
_cell.angle_gamma   90.00
#
_symmetry.space_group_name_H-M   'P 1'
#
loop_
_entity.id
_entity.type
_entity.pdbx_description
1 polymer ?
#
loop_
_entity_poly.entity_id
_entity_poly.type
_entity_poly.pdbx_seq_one_letter_code
_entity_poly.pdbx_strand_id
1 'polypeptide(L)'
;MESEPDKQLPSPEEYARLKRAAEELREKPAVRGMGADRRQDQGSMQAWLRYSGLGVQFVAVLGLPIAGGFWLDRWLGTLPAFLVSGAVLGMAAAMAGVIRAVSRMEGQDERRASRKP
;
A
#
# COMPACT_ATOMS: atom_id res chain seq x y z
N MET A 1 -23.58 48.09 6.13
CA MET A 1 -24.03 48.21 7.52
C MET A 1 -24.27 46.79 8.00
N GLU A 2 -23.23 46.21 8.60
CA GLU A 2 -23.29 44.91 9.24
C GLU A 2 -24.35 44.94 10.34
N SER A 3 -25.24 43.95 10.31
CA SER A 3 -26.13 43.63 11.41
C SER A 3 -25.27 43.14 12.57
N GLU A 4 -25.02 44.00 13.56
CA GLU A 4 -24.54 43.54 14.86
C GLU A 4 -25.56 42.53 15.40
N PRO A 5 -25.15 41.28 15.69
CA PRO A 5 -26.05 40.32 16.32
C PRO A 5 -26.33 40.83 17.72
N ASP A 6 -27.58 41.24 17.92
CA ASP A 6 -28.16 41.69 19.18
C ASP A 6 -27.73 40.72 20.29
N LYS A 7 -26.92 41.20 21.24
CA LYS A 7 -26.41 40.43 22.38
C LYS A 7 -27.51 40.32 23.44
N GLN A 8 -28.70 39.94 23.01
CA GLN A 8 -29.81 39.64 23.89
C GLN A 8 -29.46 38.37 24.64
N LEU A 9 -29.18 38.50 25.94
CA LEU A 9 -28.84 37.36 26.76
C LEU A 9 -29.96 36.31 26.63
N PRO A 10 -29.62 35.03 26.43
CA PRO A 10 -30.59 33.98 26.22
C PRO A 10 -31.62 33.98 27.35
N SER A 11 -32.89 33.76 27.00
CA SER A 11 -33.97 33.60 27.97
C SER A 11 -33.55 32.63 29.10
N PRO A 12 -33.99 32.81 30.36
CA PRO A 12 -33.60 31.93 31.48
C PRO A 12 -33.78 30.43 31.19
N GLU A 13 -34.80 30.08 30.38
CA GLU A 13 -35.03 28.70 29.94
C GLU A 13 -33.99 28.21 28.92
N GLU A 14 -33.57 29.10 28.03
CA GLU A 14 -32.57 28.84 27.01
C GLU A 14 -31.19 28.67 27.63
N TYR A 15 -30.87 29.46 28.66
CA TYR A 15 -29.65 29.27 29.46
C TYR A 15 -29.63 27.91 30.16
N ALA A 16 -30.77 27.47 30.72
CA ALA A 16 -30.90 26.15 31.34
C ALA A 16 -30.72 25.01 30.31
N ARG A 17 -31.24 25.18 29.09
CA ARG A 17 -31.06 24.22 27.98
C ARG A 17 -29.62 24.16 27.50
N LEU A 18 -28.99 25.31 27.29
CA LEU A 18 -27.59 25.40 26.86
C LEU A 18 -26.63 24.83 27.90
N LYS A 19 -26.88 25.08 29.18
CA LYS A 19 -26.08 24.51 30.27
C LYS A 19 -26.20 22.99 30.32
N ARG A 20 -27.42 22.44 30.20
CA ARG A 20 -27.65 20.98 30.13
C ARG A 20 -27.00 20.35 28.90
N ALA A 21 -27.09 21.00 27.74
CA ALA A 21 -26.47 20.53 26.52
C ALA A 21 -24.93 20.57 26.62
N ALA A 22 -24.36 21.64 27.19
CA ALA A 22 -22.93 21.76 27.44
C ALA A 22 -22.45 20.73 28.48
N GLU A 23 -23.27 20.42 29.48
CA GLU A 23 -23.00 19.40 30.48
C GLU A 23 -23.08 17.98 29.89
N GLU A 24 -24.04 17.70 29.01
CA GLU A 24 -24.11 16.43 28.27
C GLU A 24 -22.92 16.23 27.32
N LEU A 25 -22.46 17.31 26.66
CA LEU A 25 -21.24 17.29 25.83
C LEU A 25 -19.96 17.18 26.65
N ARG A 26 -20.00 17.58 27.92
CA ARG A 26 -18.88 17.46 28.88
C ARG A 26 -18.85 16.06 29.53
N GLU A 27 -20.02 15.45 29.75
CA GLU A 27 -20.15 14.08 30.28
C GLU A 27 -19.94 13.01 29.21
N LYS A 28 -20.22 13.29 27.93
CA LYS A 28 -19.73 12.47 26.82
C LYS A 28 -18.25 12.79 26.67
N PRO A 29 -17.32 11.95 27.14
CA PRO A 29 -15.93 12.20 26.87
C PRO A 29 -15.80 12.18 25.35
N ALA A 30 -15.38 13.31 24.79
CA ALA A 30 -14.87 13.39 23.44
C ALA A 30 -13.61 12.53 23.38
N VAL A 31 -13.76 11.20 23.37
CA VAL A 31 -12.68 10.25 23.12
C VAL A 31 -12.46 10.22 21.62
N ARG A 32 -12.07 11.36 21.07
CA ARG A 32 -11.55 11.49 19.72
C ARG A 32 -10.52 12.60 19.71
N GLY A 33 -9.42 12.39 20.40
CA GLY A 33 -8.34 13.36 20.39
C GLY A 33 -7.25 13.14 21.41
N MET A 34 -6.72 11.93 21.55
CA MET A 34 -5.35 11.71 22.07
C MET A 34 -5.00 10.22 21.93
N GLY A 35 -4.29 9.83 20.87
CA GLY A 35 -3.85 8.44 20.71
C GLY A 35 -3.60 7.96 19.27
N ALA A 36 -3.80 8.81 18.27
CA ALA A 36 -3.74 8.40 16.87
C ALA A 36 -2.38 8.62 16.18
N ASP A 37 -1.29 8.91 16.91
CA ASP A 37 -0.02 9.28 16.27
C ASP A 37 1.09 8.21 16.38
N ARG A 38 0.96 7.20 17.25
CA ARG A 38 1.94 6.09 17.35
C ARG A 38 1.61 4.82 16.56
N ARG A 39 0.40 4.74 15.97
CA ARG A 39 0.00 3.60 15.11
C ARG A 39 0.19 3.87 13.61
N GLN A 40 0.35 5.13 13.23
CA GLN A 40 0.53 5.51 11.82
C GLN A 40 1.93 5.13 11.32
N ASP A 41 2.94 5.20 12.20
CA ASP A 41 4.33 4.87 11.86
C ASP A 41 4.63 3.35 11.86
N GLN A 42 3.89 2.57 12.66
CA GLN A 42 4.01 1.10 12.58
C GLN A 42 3.38 0.55 11.30
N GLY A 43 2.28 1.16 10.83
CA GLY A 43 1.64 0.81 9.56
C GLY A 43 2.50 1.21 8.36
N SER A 44 3.24 2.33 8.44
CA SER A 44 4.16 2.76 7.39
C SER A 44 5.29 1.73 7.23
N MET A 45 6.06 1.41 8.28
CA MET A 45 7.19 0.48 8.21
C MET A 45 6.78 -0.91 7.70
N GLN A 46 5.62 -1.41 8.15
CA GLN A 46 5.07 -2.69 7.69
C GLN A 46 4.63 -2.66 6.23
N ALA A 47 4.12 -1.52 5.75
CA ALA A 47 3.83 -1.32 4.34
C ALA A 47 5.13 -1.30 3.51
N TRP A 48 6.15 -0.55 3.94
CA TRP A 48 7.47 -0.51 3.29
C TRP A 48 8.12 -1.90 3.18
N LEU A 49 8.06 -2.70 4.25
CA LEU A 49 8.55 -4.09 4.25
C LEU A 49 7.75 -5.02 3.32
N ARG A 50 6.45 -4.77 3.14
CA ARG A 50 5.61 -5.53 2.20
C ARG A 50 5.93 -5.20 0.74
N TYR A 51 6.21 -3.92 0.44
CA TYR A 51 6.53 -3.48 -0.92
C TYR A 51 8.00 -3.68 -1.31
N SER A 52 8.93 -3.75 -0.34
CA SER A 52 10.35 -3.98 -0.61
C SER A 52 10.60 -5.33 -1.30
N GLY A 53 9.81 -6.37 -0.98
CA GLY A 53 9.89 -7.67 -1.65
C GLY A 53 9.66 -7.60 -3.15
N LEU A 54 8.72 -6.75 -3.59
CA LEU A 54 8.48 -6.50 -5.03
C LEU A 54 9.67 -5.78 -5.67
N GLY A 55 10.27 -4.81 -4.99
CA GLY A 55 11.48 -4.12 -5.47
C GLY A 55 12.66 -5.07 -5.64
N VAL A 56 12.91 -5.94 -4.66
CA VAL A 56 13.96 -6.97 -4.75
C VAL A 56 13.68 -7.95 -5.88
N GLN A 57 12.43 -8.39 -6.04
CA GLN A 57 12.04 -9.28 -7.13
C GLN A 57 12.25 -8.61 -8.50
N PHE A 58 11.94 -7.32 -8.63
CA PHE A 58 12.13 -6.57 -9.86
C PHE A 58 13.62 -6.45 -10.22
N VAL A 59 14.46 -6.12 -9.25
CA VAL A 59 15.92 -6.07 -9.42
C VAL A 59 16.49 -7.46 -9.71
N ALA A 60 15.97 -8.51 -9.10
CA ALA A 60 16.42 -9.88 -9.39
C ALA A 60 16.02 -10.35 -10.79
N VAL A 61 14.83 -9.99 -11.27
CA VAL A 61 14.34 -10.41 -12.59
C VAL A 61 14.97 -9.59 -13.72
N LEU A 62 15.21 -8.30 -13.52
CA LEU A 62 15.76 -7.41 -14.55
C LEU A 62 17.24 -7.12 -14.36
N GLY A 63 17.66 -6.80 -13.14
CA GLY A 63 19.03 -6.39 -12.82
C GLY A 63 20.04 -7.51 -13.04
N LEU A 64 19.74 -8.75 -12.64
CA LEU A 64 20.65 -9.89 -12.84
C LEU A 64 20.98 -10.17 -14.31
N PRO A 65 20.00 -10.32 -15.22
CA PRO A 65 20.29 -10.58 -16.63
C PRO A 65 20.94 -9.38 -17.33
N ILE A 66 20.58 -8.14 -16.97
CA ILE A 66 21.21 -6.93 -17.52
C ILE A 66 22.67 -6.83 -17.06
N ALA A 67 22.93 -6.97 -15.76
CA ALA A 67 24.29 -6.90 -15.22
C ALA A 67 25.16 -8.06 -15.71
N GLY A 68 24.59 -9.27 -15.77
CA GLY A 68 25.25 -10.45 -16.32
C GLY A 68 25.59 -10.30 -17.80
N GLY A 69 24.63 -9.84 -18.62
CA GLY A 69 24.85 -9.58 -20.05
C GLY A 69 25.89 -8.50 -20.29
N PHE A 70 25.83 -7.40 -19.54
CA PHE A 70 26.79 -6.29 -19.63
C PHE A 70 28.22 -6.72 -19.24
N TRP A 71 28.37 -7.48 -18.16
CA TRP A 71 29.69 -7.95 -17.74
C TRP A 71 30.29 -8.96 -18.73
N LEU A 72 29.45 -9.81 -19.32
CA LEU A 72 29.84 -10.78 -20.32
C LEU A 72 30.25 -10.11 -21.65
N ASP A 73 29.46 -9.14 -22.14
CA ASP A 73 29.80 -8.32 -23.31
C ASP A 73 31.15 -7.58 -23.11
N ARG A 74 31.40 -7.06 -21.90
CA ARG A 74 32.65 -6.35 -21.56
C ARG A 74 33.88 -7.26 -21.56
N TRP A 75 33.72 -8.52 -21.15
CA TRP A 75 34.82 -9.49 -21.06
C TRP A 75 35.16 -10.11 -22.42
N LEU A 76 34.16 -10.31 -23.28
CA LEU A 76 34.33 -10.86 -24.63
C LEU A 76 34.63 -9.81 -25.71
N GLY A 77 34.50 -8.52 -25.39
CA GLY A 77 34.80 -7.42 -26.32
C GLY A 77 33.82 -7.34 -27.51
N THR A 78 32.66 -7.99 -27.40
CA THR A 78 31.64 -8.02 -28.44
C THR A 78 30.77 -6.75 -28.38
N LEU A 79 30.18 -6.37 -29.52
CA LEU A 79 28.99 -5.48 -29.58
C LEU A 79 27.93 -5.96 -28.56
N PRO A 80 26.96 -5.13 -28.11
CA PRO A 80 26.03 -5.42 -26.98
C PRO A 80 25.01 -6.52 -27.29
N ALA A 81 25.49 -7.65 -27.78
CA ALA A 81 24.75 -8.78 -28.29
C ALA A 81 24.29 -9.67 -27.13
N PHE A 82 25.11 -9.87 -26.08
CA PHE A 82 24.67 -10.61 -24.90
C PHE A 82 23.68 -9.80 -24.07
N LEU A 83 23.77 -8.47 -24.04
CA LEU A 83 22.75 -7.62 -23.42
C LEU A 83 21.39 -7.77 -24.14
N VAL A 84 21.36 -7.73 -25.47
CA VAL A 84 20.14 -7.95 -26.26
C VAL A 84 19.62 -9.39 -26.07
N SER A 85 20.51 -10.38 -26.11
CA SER A 85 20.15 -11.79 -25.88
C SER A 85 19.59 -12.00 -24.48
N GLY A 86 20.21 -11.40 -23.47
CA GLY A 86 19.79 -11.44 -22.07
C GLY A 86 18.45 -10.73 -21.84
N ALA A 87 18.20 -9.62 -22.51
CA ALA A 87 16.91 -8.94 -22.47
C ALA A 87 15.79 -9.80 -23.09
N VAL A 88 16.05 -10.42 -24.25
CA VAL A 88 15.10 -11.33 -24.91
C VAL A 88 14.83 -12.56 -24.03
N LEU A 89 15.87 -13.17 -23.47
CA LEU A 89 15.75 -14.29 -22.53
C LEU A 89 15.01 -13.92 -21.26
N GLY A 90 15.29 -12.75 -20.68
CA GLY A 90 14.60 -12.22 -19.51
C GLY A 90 13.11 -12.00 -19.78
N MET A 91 12.77 -11.45 -20.95
CA MET A 91 11.38 -11.30 -21.38
C MET A 91 10.68 -12.65 -21.57
N ALA A 92 11.35 -13.62 -22.19
CA ALA A 92 10.82 -14.98 -22.33
C ALA A 92 10.59 -15.66 -20.97
N ALA A 93 11.52 -15.50 -20.03
CA ALA A 93 11.42 -16.04 -18.68
C ALA A 93 10.26 -15.40 -17.89
N ALA A 94 10.07 -14.08 -18.00
CA ALA A 94 8.94 -13.38 -17.40
C ALA A 94 7.60 -13.90 -17.97
N MET A 95 7.49 -14.05 -19.29
CA MET A 95 6.30 -14.60 -19.94
C MET A 95 6.00 -16.03 -19.48
N ALA A 96 7.02 -16.88 -19.41
CA ALA A 96 6.90 -18.24 -18.90
C ALA A 96 6.51 -18.29 -17.41
N GLY A 97 6.94 -17.30 -16.63
CA GLY A 97 6.53 -17.12 -15.24
C GLY A 97 5.03 -16.82 -15.11
N VAL A 98 4.51 -15.92 -15.94
CA VAL A 98 3.07 -15.60 -15.98
C VAL A 98 2.25 -16.82 -16.35
N ILE A 99 2.63 -17.53 -17.42
CA ILE A 99 1.92 -18.74 -17.86
C ILE A 99 1.90 -19.79 -16.74
N ARG A 100 3.05 -20.05 -16.09
CA ARG A 100 3.11 -20.96 -14.94
C ARG A 100 2.27 -20.51 -13.75
N ALA A 101 2.17 -19.21 -13.50
CA ALA A 101 1.36 -18.68 -12.40
C ALA A 101 -0.13 -18.94 -12.65
N VAL A 102 -0.60 -18.69 -13.88
CA VAL A 102 -2.00 -18.93 -14.28
C VAL A 102 -2.34 -20.43 -14.18
N SER A 103 -1.51 -21.31 -14.73
CA SER A 103 -1.78 -22.77 -14.63
C SER A 103 -1.75 -23.32 -13.20
N ARG A 104 -0.99 -22.67 -12.29
CA ARG A 104 -1.00 -23.04 -10.86
C ARG A 104 -2.27 -22.59 -10.14
N MET A 105 -2.91 -21.52 -10.60
CA MET A 105 -4.18 -21.04 -10.03
C MET A 105 -5.32 -21.99 -10.41
N GLU A 106 -5.40 -22.41 -11.67
CA GLU A 106 -6.39 -23.39 -12.15
C GLU A 106 -6.34 -24.71 -11.35
N GLY A 107 -5.14 -25.25 -11.13
CA GLY A 107 -4.96 -26.49 -10.36
C GLY A 107 -5.23 -26.36 -8.85
N GLN A 108 -5.24 -25.14 -8.29
CA GLN A 108 -5.59 -24.91 -6.88
C GLN A 108 -7.10 -24.86 -6.66
N ASP A 109 -7.85 -24.36 -7.65
CA ASP A 109 -9.31 -24.29 -7.60
C ASP A 109 -9.94 -25.68 -7.68
N GLU A 110 -9.43 -26.56 -8.54
CA GLU A 110 -9.89 -27.96 -8.63
C GLU A 110 -9.62 -28.74 -7.33
N ARG A 111 -8.44 -28.58 -6.73
CA ARG A 111 -8.10 -29.22 -5.45
C ARG A 111 -8.91 -28.68 -4.27
N ARG A 112 -9.37 -27.43 -4.33
CA ARG A 112 -10.31 -26.85 -3.35
C ARG A 112 -11.72 -27.36 -3.56
N ALA A 113 -12.15 -27.54 -4.81
CA ALA A 113 -13.47 -28.06 -5.16
C ALA A 113 -13.62 -29.55 -4.76
N SER A 114 -12.59 -30.37 -4.94
CA SER A 114 -12.57 -31.77 -4.46
C SER A 114 -12.35 -31.92 -2.96
N ARG A 115 -12.02 -30.84 -2.24
CA ARG A 115 -11.86 -30.82 -0.78
C ARG A 115 -13.04 -30.10 -0.12
N LYS A 116 -14.26 -30.38 -0.57
CA LYS A 116 -15.48 -30.00 0.15
C LYS A 116 -16.23 -31.29 0.51
N PRO A 117 -16.57 -31.50 1.80
CA PRO A 117 -17.23 -32.72 2.28
C PRO A 117 -18.68 -32.82 1.80
#